data_AF-A0A2T7LMT4-F1
#
_entry.id   AF-A0A2T7LMT4-F1
#
_cell.length_a   1.000
_cell.length_b   1.000
_cell.length_c   1.000
_cell.angle_alpha   90.00
_cell.angle_beta   90.00
_cell.angle_gamma   90.00
#
_symmetry.space_group_name_H-M   'P 1'
#
loop_
_entity.id
_entity.type
_entity.pdbx_description
1 polymer ?
#
loop_
_entity_poly.entity_id
_entity_poly.type
_entity_poly.pdbx_seq_one_letter_code
_entity_poly.pdbx_strand_id
1 'polypeptide(L)'
;MGLLLVLAGCQADPSPAPEDTVPRARELVDLRSRILGYTAQFRADSPYRPPGKEQRERLAKAVGSLLSGDAQGAERRLAPLGLGVTRLTDTDSGRRYDEIAATGPGESARWGRVYLNADSTVRWNAQVPHPVSDRDTEDLGIRLLEQNPGGALVIAGSHRRAGDKGEADVAHREDSAFHAIVVELQKRGVPGVQLHGFADSSDRPWDAVVSTGAVETAPAEVVALADRMDDDGLRVCRAWEARCPLEGRSNVQGRSAEREHAGFVHVELARHARADGGRDTEEAAEALGGLVAGWNAGG
;
A
#
# COMPACT_ATOMS: atom_id res chain seq x y z
N MET A 1 5.95 46.69 45.06
CA MET A 1 6.02 46.27 43.65
C MET A 1 6.00 44.75 43.61
N GLY A 2 4.81 44.15 43.60
CA GLY A 2 4.63 42.69 43.61
C GLY A 2 4.48 42.18 42.19
N LEU A 3 5.38 41.28 41.78
CA LEU A 3 5.41 40.68 40.45
C LEU A 3 4.42 39.51 40.43
N LEU A 4 3.32 39.65 39.68
CA LEU A 4 2.38 38.57 39.37
C LEU A 4 2.97 37.73 38.22
N LEU A 5 3.38 36.50 38.53
CA LEU A 5 3.68 35.48 37.52
C LEU A 5 2.36 34.91 36.99
N VAL A 6 2.10 35.12 35.70
CA VAL A 6 1.02 34.46 34.96
C VAL A 6 1.58 33.14 34.42
N LEU A 7 1.12 32.02 34.97
CA LEU A 7 1.39 30.69 34.42
C LEU A 7 0.48 30.48 33.20
N ALA A 8 1.08 30.43 32.00
CA ALA A 8 0.40 29.99 30.79
C ALA A 8 0.17 28.47 30.88
N GLY A 9 -1.08 28.07 31.12
CA GLY A 9 -1.50 26.68 31.07
C GLY A 9 -1.41 26.15 29.64
N CYS A 10 -0.67 25.06 29.44
CA CYS A 10 -0.74 24.27 28.21
C CYS A 10 -2.16 23.69 28.11
N GLN A 11 -2.97 24.21 27.20
CA GLN A 11 -4.20 23.53 26.79
C GLN A 11 -3.76 22.31 25.99
N ALA A 12 -3.83 21.13 26.60
CA ALA A 12 -3.80 19.88 25.86
C ALA A 12 -5.03 19.87 24.94
N ASP A 13 -4.83 19.61 23.65
CA ASP A 13 -5.94 19.43 22.73
C ASP A 13 -6.87 18.33 23.28
N PRO A 14 -8.19 18.54 23.29
CA PRO A 14 -9.13 17.54 23.78
C PRO A 14 -8.99 16.27 22.95
N SER A 15 -8.79 15.13 23.62
CA SER A 15 -8.84 13.83 22.95
C SER A 15 -10.17 13.68 22.20
N PRO A 16 -10.16 13.16 20.96
CA PRO A 16 -11.38 13.02 20.17
C PRO A 16 -12.43 12.19 20.92
N ALA A 17 -13.71 12.55 20.76
CA ALA A 17 -14.79 11.79 21.38
C ALA A 17 -14.85 10.39 20.76
N PRO A 18 -15.36 9.37 21.48
CA PRO A 18 -15.44 8.00 20.95
C PRO A 18 -16.16 7.90 19.60
N GLU A 19 -17.14 8.78 19.34
CA GLU A 19 -17.89 8.86 18.08
C GLU A 19 -17.08 9.45 16.91
N ASP A 20 -16.00 10.17 17.17
CA ASP A 20 -15.14 10.77 16.14
C ASP A 20 -14.13 9.76 15.56
N THR A 21 -13.93 8.64 16.27
CA THR A 21 -12.91 7.64 15.97
C THR A 21 -13.34 6.53 15.01
N VAL A 22 -14.62 6.51 14.62
CA VAL A 22 -15.19 5.47 13.78
C VAL A 22 -15.90 6.10 12.57
N PRO A 23 -15.71 5.60 11.34
CA PRO A 23 -16.46 6.06 10.17
C PRO A 23 -17.97 5.91 10.35
N ARG A 24 -18.73 6.78 9.66
CA ARG A 24 -20.19 6.74 9.67
C ARG A 24 -20.74 5.53 8.91
N ALA A 25 -20.17 5.22 7.76
CA ALA A 25 -20.57 4.08 6.93
C ALA A 25 -19.91 2.79 7.44
N ARG A 26 -20.68 1.70 7.53
CA ARG A 26 -20.22 0.38 7.97
C ARG A 26 -20.84 -0.71 7.10
N GLU A 27 -20.03 -1.66 6.65
CA GLU A 27 -20.47 -2.77 5.79
C GLU A 27 -19.85 -4.09 6.26
N LEU A 28 -20.61 -5.18 6.12
CA LEU A 28 -20.10 -6.55 6.23
C LEU A 28 -19.88 -7.07 4.80
N VAL A 29 -18.66 -7.48 4.48
CA VAL A 29 -18.27 -7.83 3.10
C VAL A 29 -17.32 -9.02 3.09
N ASP A 30 -17.35 -9.79 2.01
CA ASP A 30 -16.19 -10.60 1.61
C ASP A 30 -15.14 -9.63 1.05
N LEU A 31 -14.03 -9.46 1.77
CA LEU A 31 -13.02 -8.46 1.45
C LEU A 31 -12.33 -8.77 0.11
N ARG A 32 -11.93 -10.03 -0.09
CA ARG A 32 -11.30 -10.49 -1.33
C ARG A 32 -12.19 -10.23 -2.54
N SER A 33 -13.45 -10.66 -2.49
CA SER A 33 -14.43 -10.49 -3.56
C SER A 33 -14.67 -9.01 -3.86
N ARG A 34 -14.72 -8.15 -2.83
CA ARG A 34 -14.84 -6.68 -3.01
C ARG A 34 -13.65 -6.10 -3.77
N ILE A 35 -12.43 -6.49 -3.41
CA ILE A 35 -11.20 -5.96 -4.01
C ILE A 35 -11.03 -6.49 -5.44
N LEU A 36 -11.17 -7.79 -5.65
CA LEU A 36 -11.05 -8.39 -6.99
C LEU A 36 -12.17 -7.92 -7.92
N GLY A 37 -13.39 -7.72 -7.41
CA GLY A 37 -14.48 -7.10 -8.16
C GLY A 37 -14.17 -5.65 -8.57
N TYR A 38 -13.46 -4.89 -7.73
CA TYR A 38 -13.01 -3.54 -8.07
C TYR A 38 -11.95 -3.53 -9.18
N THR A 39 -10.95 -4.41 -9.14
CA THR A 39 -9.86 -4.41 -10.13
C THR A 39 -10.27 -5.06 -11.46
N ALA A 40 -11.22 -6.00 -11.46
CA ALA A 40 -11.66 -6.72 -12.66
C ALA A 40 -12.15 -5.83 -13.81
N GLN A 41 -12.57 -4.59 -13.52
CA GLN A 41 -13.03 -3.63 -14.52
C GLN A 41 -11.90 -2.84 -15.21
N PHE A 42 -10.65 -3.00 -14.77
CA PHE A 42 -9.54 -2.18 -15.26
C PHE A 42 -9.12 -2.58 -16.67
N ARG A 43 -8.92 -1.57 -17.51
CA ARG A 43 -8.54 -1.76 -18.91
C ARG A 43 -7.46 -0.78 -19.32
N ALA A 44 -6.57 -1.21 -20.21
CA ALA A 44 -5.49 -0.39 -20.74
C ALA A 44 -5.99 0.83 -21.53
N ASP A 45 -7.17 0.75 -22.13
CA ASP A 45 -7.80 1.81 -22.93
C ASP A 45 -8.68 2.76 -22.10
N SER A 46 -8.70 2.60 -20.78
CA SER A 46 -9.46 3.48 -19.89
C SER A 46 -8.86 4.88 -19.84
N PRO A 47 -9.68 5.93 -19.73
CA PRO A 47 -9.17 7.25 -19.39
C PRO A 47 -8.59 7.23 -17.98
N TYR A 48 -7.58 8.04 -17.73
CA TYR A 48 -7.06 8.30 -16.39
C TYR A 48 -6.54 9.73 -16.36
N ARG A 49 -6.70 10.39 -15.21
CA ARG A 49 -6.07 11.67 -14.95
C ARG A 49 -5.58 11.70 -13.50
N PRO A 50 -4.30 12.05 -13.26
CA PRO A 50 -3.81 12.18 -11.90
C PRO A 50 -4.54 13.31 -11.16
N PRO A 51 -4.71 13.22 -9.83
CA PRO A 51 -5.21 14.33 -9.03
C PRO A 51 -4.32 15.57 -9.17
N GLY A 52 -4.90 16.76 -9.08
CA GLY A 52 -4.16 18.02 -8.93
C GLY A 52 -3.42 18.13 -7.60
N LYS A 53 -2.52 19.12 -7.47
CA LYS A 53 -1.68 19.30 -6.27
C LYS A 53 -2.50 19.41 -4.98
N GLU A 54 -3.50 20.29 -4.95
CA GLU A 54 -4.36 20.48 -3.77
C GLU A 54 -5.16 19.21 -3.41
N GLN A 55 -5.58 18.44 -4.42
CA GLN A 55 -6.29 17.19 -4.22
C GLN A 55 -5.38 16.14 -3.56
N ARG A 56 -4.11 16.05 -4.00
CA ARG A 56 -3.10 15.17 -3.36
C ARG A 56 -2.80 15.57 -1.92
N GLU A 57 -2.60 16.86 -1.66
CA GLU A 57 -2.34 17.35 -0.30
C GLU A 57 -3.52 17.07 0.64
N ARG A 58 -4.75 17.24 0.13
CA ARG A 58 -5.98 16.94 0.87
C ARG A 58 -6.13 15.44 1.13
N LEU A 59 -5.83 14.60 0.15
CA LEU A 59 -5.84 13.14 0.29
C LEU A 59 -4.82 12.67 1.34
N ALA A 60 -3.57 13.13 1.27
CA ALA A 60 -2.54 12.79 2.24
C ALA A 60 -2.97 13.18 3.68
N LYS A 61 -3.49 14.40 3.86
CA LYS A 61 -4.02 14.84 5.17
C LYS A 61 -5.19 13.98 5.67
N ALA A 62 -6.02 13.47 4.77
CA ALA A 62 -7.13 12.59 5.14
C ALA A 62 -6.64 11.21 5.60
N VAL A 63 -5.68 10.61 4.87
CA VAL A 63 -5.02 9.36 5.26
C VAL A 63 -4.35 9.54 6.63
N GLY A 64 -3.63 10.65 6.83
CA GLY A 64 -3.03 10.96 8.12
C GLY A 64 -4.04 11.15 9.26
N SER A 65 -5.24 11.67 8.96
CA SER A 65 -6.32 11.78 9.94
C SER A 65 -6.82 10.39 10.36
N LEU A 66 -7.04 9.47 9.41
CA LEU A 66 -7.42 8.08 9.73
C LEU A 66 -6.36 7.34 10.53
N LEU A 67 -5.09 7.44 10.14
CA LEU A 67 -3.98 6.80 10.85
C LEU A 67 -3.82 7.32 12.29
N SER A 68 -4.32 8.52 12.57
CA SER A 68 -4.34 9.13 13.91
C SER A 68 -5.69 8.93 14.63
N GLY A 69 -6.62 8.16 14.07
CA GLY A 69 -7.92 7.86 14.67
C GLY A 69 -8.97 8.97 14.54
N ASP A 70 -8.79 9.95 13.64
CA ASP A 70 -9.77 11.00 13.34
C ASP A 70 -10.55 10.66 12.05
N ALA A 71 -11.52 9.75 12.17
CA ALA A 71 -12.31 9.28 11.04
C ALA A 71 -13.22 10.39 10.47
N GLN A 72 -13.84 11.19 11.32
CA GLN A 72 -14.67 12.29 10.86
C GLN A 72 -13.86 13.38 10.15
N GLY A 73 -12.68 13.72 10.65
CA GLY A 73 -11.78 14.66 9.98
C GLY A 73 -11.32 14.15 8.62
N ALA A 74 -11.05 12.85 8.51
CA ALA A 74 -10.78 12.22 7.22
C ALA A 74 -11.97 12.33 6.26
N GLU A 75 -13.18 11.97 6.69
CA GLU A 75 -14.40 12.07 5.87
C GLU A 75 -14.64 13.51 5.37
N ARG A 76 -14.50 14.51 6.23
CA ARG A 76 -14.64 15.93 5.85
C ARG A 76 -13.61 16.36 4.80
N ARG A 77 -12.40 15.80 4.87
CA ARG A 77 -11.33 16.08 3.89
C ARG A 77 -11.55 15.33 2.57
N LEU A 78 -12.10 14.12 2.60
CA LEU A 78 -12.31 13.27 1.42
C LEU A 78 -13.56 13.67 0.62
N ALA A 79 -14.62 14.16 1.27
CA ALA A 79 -15.88 14.46 0.59
C ALA A 79 -15.74 15.41 -0.62
N PRO A 80 -14.97 16.53 -0.56
CA PRO A 80 -14.75 17.38 -1.73
C PRO A 80 -13.98 16.70 -2.89
N LEU A 81 -13.31 15.57 -2.63
CA LEU A 81 -12.62 14.79 -3.64
C LEU A 81 -13.52 13.72 -4.29
N GLY A 82 -14.79 13.61 -3.86
CA GLY A 82 -15.65 12.48 -4.23
C GLY A 82 -15.15 11.15 -3.68
N LEU A 83 -14.44 11.19 -2.54
CA LEU A 83 -13.96 10.03 -1.80
C LEU A 83 -14.69 9.95 -0.45
N GLY A 84 -14.80 8.75 0.10
CA GLY A 84 -15.42 8.48 1.40
C GLY A 84 -14.62 7.46 2.20
N VAL A 85 -14.97 7.31 3.48
CA VAL A 85 -14.45 6.26 4.35
C VAL A 85 -15.59 5.33 4.72
N THR A 86 -15.38 4.02 4.55
CA THR A 86 -16.33 2.99 5.01
C THR A 86 -15.59 2.00 5.89
N ARG A 87 -16.12 1.72 7.08
CA ARG A 87 -15.59 0.63 7.90
C ARG A 87 -16.14 -0.70 7.41
N LEU A 88 -15.28 -1.50 6.83
CA LEU A 88 -15.56 -2.85 6.39
C LEU A 88 -15.31 -3.82 7.55
N THR A 89 -16.16 -4.82 7.70
CA THR A 89 -15.89 -6.03 8.47
C THR A 89 -15.80 -7.18 7.48
N ASP A 90 -14.66 -7.86 7.45
CA ASP A 90 -14.46 -9.04 6.62
C ASP A 90 -15.28 -10.21 7.16
N THR A 91 -16.07 -10.86 6.30
CA THR A 91 -16.94 -11.98 6.69
C THR A 91 -16.17 -13.21 7.11
N ASP A 92 -14.97 -13.39 6.58
CA ASP A 92 -14.19 -14.62 6.78
C ASP A 92 -13.40 -14.57 8.08
N SER A 93 -12.71 -13.45 8.33
CA SER A 93 -11.85 -13.28 9.51
C SER A 93 -12.49 -12.47 10.65
N GLY A 94 -13.56 -11.71 10.37
CA GLY A 94 -14.14 -10.74 11.30
C GLY A 94 -13.30 -9.47 11.51
N ARG A 95 -12.15 -9.36 10.82
CA ARG A 95 -11.26 -8.19 10.91
C ARG A 95 -11.88 -6.96 10.29
N ARG A 96 -11.52 -5.79 10.82
CA ARG A 96 -12.07 -4.52 10.35
C ARG A 96 -11.04 -3.67 9.64
N TYR A 97 -11.49 -3.02 8.58
CA TYR A 97 -10.67 -2.15 7.75
C TYR A 97 -11.41 -0.85 7.45
N ASP A 98 -10.73 0.29 7.53
CA ASP A 98 -11.22 1.55 6.98
C ASP A 98 -10.84 1.62 5.51
N GLU A 99 -11.84 1.53 4.64
CA GLU A 99 -11.67 1.67 3.20
C GLU A 99 -11.81 3.14 2.80
N ILE A 100 -10.81 3.68 2.10
CA ILE A 100 -10.96 4.91 1.30
C ILE A 100 -11.28 4.51 -0.14
N ALA A 101 -12.45 4.92 -0.62
CA ALA A 101 -12.87 4.68 -2.00
C ALA A 101 -13.70 5.85 -2.54
N ALA A 102 -13.87 5.90 -3.87
CA ALA A 102 -14.77 6.87 -4.50
C ALA A 102 -16.23 6.61 -4.15
N THR A 103 -16.99 7.67 -3.89
CA THR A 103 -18.41 7.60 -3.53
C THR A 103 -19.34 7.58 -4.74
N GLY A 104 -18.77 7.71 -5.95
CA GLY A 104 -19.50 7.72 -7.20
C GLY A 104 -18.56 7.68 -8.41
N PRO A 105 -19.11 7.77 -9.64
CA PRO A 105 -18.29 7.86 -10.84
C PRO A 105 -17.53 9.20 -10.87
N GLY A 106 -16.39 9.23 -11.55
CA GLY A 106 -15.58 10.43 -11.72
C GLY A 106 -14.09 10.14 -11.84
N GLU A 107 -13.25 11.18 -11.81
CA GLU A 107 -11.79 11.04 -11.82
C GLU A 107 -11.28 10.25 -10.60
N SER A 108 -11.83 10.52 -9.41
CA SER A 108 -11.42 9.87 -8.17
C SER A 108 -11.69 8.37 -8.12
N ALA A 109 -12.68 7.86 -8.87
CA ALA A 109 -12.92 6.42 -9.01
C ALA A 109 -11.73 5.65 -9.58
N ARG A 110 -10.81 6.37 -10.25
CA ARG A 110 -9.62 5.83 -10.90
C ARG A 110 -8.33 6.07 -10.11
N TRP A 111 -8.40 6.76 -8.97
CA TRP A 111 -7.22 7.09 -8.17
C TRP A 111 -6.75 5.94 -7.27
N GLY A 112 -7.62 4.99 -6.97
CA GLY A 112 -7.28 3.80 -6.20
C GLY A 112 -8.20 3.56 -5.02
N ARG A 113 -7.89 2.51 -4.27
CA ARG A 113 -8.50 2.21 -2.97
C ARG A 113 -7.42 1.96 -1.95
N VAL A 114 -7.73 2.29 -0.70
CA VAL A 114 -6.87 2.08 0.46
C VAL A 114 -7.66 1.31 1.49
N TYR A 115 -7.06 0.29 2.08
CA TYR A 115 -7.63 -0.48 3.19
C TYR A 115 -6.66 -0.36 4.36
N LEU A 116 -7.06 0.34 5.42
CA LEU A 116 -6.26 0.52 6.62
C LEU A 116 -6.81 -0.39 7.72
N ASN A 117 -5.96 -1.14 8.42
CA ASN A 117 -6.39 -1.88 9.60
C ASN A 117 -7.09 -0.94 10.60
N ALA A 118 -8.28 -1.32 11.06
CA ALA A 118 -9.09 -0.55 12.00
C ALA A 118 -9.11 -1.12 13.43
N ASP A 119 -8.48 -2.28 13.64
CA ASP A 119 -8.39 -2.99 14.92
C ASP A 119 -7.08 -2.70 15.67
N SER A 120 -6.05 -2.25 14.98
CA SER A 120 -4.75 -1.89 15.54
C SER A 120 -4.03 -0.82 14.73
N THR A 121 -2.96 -0.25 15.30
CA THR A 121 -2.03 0.61 14.55
C THR A 121 -1.56 -0.08 13.27
N VAL A 122 -1.46 0.68 12.18
CA VAL A 122 -0.85 0.20 10.93
C VAL A 122 0.66 0.16 11.09
N ARG A 123 1.24 -1.02 10.83
CA ARG A 123 2.66 -1.35 11.08
C ARG A 123 3.42 -1.72 9.80
N TRP A 124 2.71 -2.02 8.74
CA TRP A 124 3.27 -2.29 7.42
C TRP A 124 2.22 -2.01 6.34
N ASN A 125 2.65 -1.93 5.09
CA ASN A 125 1.72 -1.85 3.95
C ASN A 125 2.15 -2.69 2.75
N ALA A 126 1.18 -3.31 2.08
CA ALA A 126 1.33 -3.86 0.74
C ALA A 126 0.88 -2.82 -0.30
N GLN A 127 1.66 -2.67 -1.36
CA GLN A 127 1.45 -1.69 -2.41
C GLN A 127 1.31 -2.41 -3.75
N VAL A 128 0.18 -2.23 -4.43
CA VAL A 128 -0.13 -2.83 -5.73
C VAL A 128 -0.28 -1.70 -6.77
N PRO A 129 0.81 -1.26 -7.40
CA PRO A 129 0.80 -0.14 -8.35
C PRO A 129 0.25 -0.53 -9.72
N HIS A 130 0.29 -1.81 -10.10
CA HIS A 130 -0.08 -2.28 -11.43
C HIS A 130 -1.14 -3.41 -11.40
N PRO A 131 -2.26 -3.26 -10.67
CA PRO A 131 -3.28 -4.30 -10.62
C PRO A 131 -3.75 -4.66 -12.04
N VAL A 132 -4.05 -5.94 -12.28
CA VAL A 132 -4.42 -6.53 -13.58
C VAL A 132 -3.31 -6.52 -14.64
N SER A 133 -2.51 -5.46 -14.73
CA SER A 133 -1.35 -5.39 -15.63
C SER A 133 -0.29 -6.39 -15.21
N ASP A 134 0.10 -6.30 -13.94
CA ASP A 134 0.99 -7.25 -13.29
C ASP A 134 0.06 -8.24 -12.58
N ARG A 135 -0.61 -9.05 -13.43
CA ARG A 135 -1.75 -9.90 -13.07
C ARG A 135 -1.59 -10.56 -11.70
N ASP A 136 -2.65 -10.76 -10.93
CA ASP A 136 -2.62 -11.52 -9.67
C ASP A 136 -1.80 -10.88 -8.53
N THR A 137 -1.11 -9.75 -8.74
CA THR A 137 -0.50 -8.98 -7.62
C THR A 137 -1.55 -8.41 -6.67
N GLU A 138 -2.75 -8.11 -7.16
CA GLU A 138 -3.88 -7.75 -6.31
C GLU A 138 -4.27 -8.87 -5.35
N ASP A 139 -4.31 -10.13 -5.80
CA ASP A 139 -4.63 -11.27 -4.92
C ASP A 139 -3.54 -11.49 -3.87
N LEU A 140 -2.27 -11.40 -4.28
CA LEU A 140 -1.15 -11.50 -3.35
C LEU A 140 -1.20 -10.40 -2.28
N GLY A 141 -1.52 -9.15 -2.66
CA GLY A 141 -1.71 -8.05 -1.72
C GLY A 141 -2.86 -8.28 -0.75
N ILE A 142 -3.97 -8.85 -1.21
CA ILE A 142 -5.12 -9.24 -0.37
C ILE A 142 -4.70 -10.31 0.63
N ARG A 143 -4.03 -11.38 0.17
CA ARG A 143 -3.56 -12.48 1.01
C ARG A 143 -2.69 -11.98 2.16
N LEU A 144 -1.74 -11.07 1.86
CA LEU A 144 -0.92 -10.47 2.92
C LEU A 144 -1.76 -9.74 3.97
N LEU A 145 -2.77 -8.96 3.54
CA LEU A 145 -3.62 -8.19 4.43
C LEU A 145 -4.54 -9.07 5.29
N GLU A 146 -5.08 -10.15 4.74
CA GLU A 146 -5.95 -11.09 5.44
C GLU A 146 -5.16 -11.92 6.45
N GLN A 147 -3.99 -12.43 6.06
CA GLN A 147 -3.20 -13.37 6.84
C GLN A 147 -2.37 -12.69 7.94
N ASN A 148 -2.05 -11.40 7.80
CA ASN A 148 -1.17 -10.70 8.72
C ASN A 148 -1.86 -9.50 9.39
N PRO A 149 -1.87 -9.36 10.73
CA PRO A 149 -2.45 -8.21 11.42
C PRO A 149 -1.63 -6.93 11.19
N GLY A 150 -2.21 -5.78 11.52
CA GLY A 150 -1.52 -4.48 11.45
C GLY A 150 -1.24 -3.95 10.04
N GLY A 151 -1.77 -4.57 8.99
CA GLY A 151 -1.49 -4.19 7.61
C GLY A 151 -2.35 -3.07 7.05
N ALA A 152 -1.82 -2.41 6.03
CA ALA A 152 -2.59 -1.64 5.07
C ALA A 152 -2.37 -2.17 3.65
N LEU A 153 -3.36 -2.00 2.78
CA LEU A 153 -3.26 -2.32 1.36
C LEU A 153 -3.58 -1.07 0.54
N VAL A 154 -2.66 -0.68 -0.35
CA VAL A 154 -2.82 0.44 -1.28
C VAL A 154 -2.85 -0.10 -2.69
N ILE A 155 -3.97 0.10 -3.40
CA ILE A 155 -4.17 -0.43 -4.76
C ILE A 155 -4.38 0.75 -5.71
N ALA A 156 -3.60 0.81 -6.80
CA ALA A 156 -3.79 1.79 -7.85
C ALA A 156 -5.16 1.62 -8.52
N GLY A 157 -5.79 2.73 -8.92
CA GLY A 157 -7.19 2.69 -9.37
C GLY A 157 -7.39 2.46 -10.87
N SER A 158 -6.36 2.06 -11.60
CA SER A 158 -6.43 1.85 -13.05
C SER A 158 -5.32 0.92 -13.52
N HIS A 159 -5.51 0.36 -14.71
CA HIS A 159 -4.45 -0.32 -15.44
C HIS A 159 -3.29 0.65 -15.72
N ARG A 160 -2.03 0.23 -15.57
CA ARG A 160 -0.84 1.11 -15.71
C ARG A 160 -0.73 1.86 -17.05
N ARG A 161 -1.37 1.34 -18.10
CA ARG A 161 -1.42 1.93 -19.45
C ARG A 161 -2.60 2.89 -19.68
N ALA A 162 -3.50 3.04 -18.71
CA ALA A 162 -4.64 3.94 -18.80
C ALA A 162 -4.18 5.41 -18.85
N GLY A 163 -5.03 6.26 -19.45
CA GLY A 163 -4.70 7.65 -19.72
C GLY A 163 -3.67 7.80 -20.84
N ASP A 164 -3.13 9.01 -20.99
CA ASP A 164 -2.16 9.30 -22.04
C ASP A 164 -0.72 9.18 -21.51
N LYS A 165 0.19 8.67 -22.33
CA LYS A 165 1.65 8.71 -22.07
C LYS A 165 2.09 8.19 -20.69
N GLY A 166 1.43 7.16 -20.17
CA GLY A 166 1.81 6.51 -18.91
C GLY A 166 1.39 7.25 -17.64
N GLU A 167 0.38 8.13 -17.73
CA GLU A 167 -0.16 8.86 -16.56
C GLU A 167 -0.60 7.92 -15.41
N ALA A 168 -1.11 6.73 -15.73
CA ALA A 168 -1.52 5.72 -14.75
C ALA A 168 -0.39 4.79 -14.27
N ASP A 169 0.85 4.92 -14.78
CA ASP A 169 2.01 4.13 -14.30
C ASP A 169 2.53 4.74 -12.99
N VAL A 170 1.78 4.51 -11.91
CA VAL A 170 1.98 5.21 -10.62
C VAL A 170 3.32 4.92 -9.94
N ALA A 171 4.00 3.84 -10.32
CA ALA A 171 5.36 3.51 -9.88
C ALA A 171 6.41 4.52 -10.37
N HIS A 172 6.06 5.31 -11.40
CA HIS A 172 6.92 6.33 -12.01
C HIS A 172 6.35 7.75 -11.91
N ARG A 173 5.32 7.97 -11.08
CA ARG A 173 4.55 9.23 -11.03
C ARG A 173 4.33 9.73 -9.60
N GLU A 174 5.07 10.77 -9.22
CA GLU A 174 4.91 11.46 -7.93
C GLU A 174 3.58 12.24 -7.83
N ASP A 175 2.94 12.54 -8.97
CA ASP A 175 1.67 13.25 -9.04
C ASP A 175 0.44 12.33 -8.99
N SER A 176 0.62 11.06 -8.66
CA SER A 176 -0.48 10.11 -8.46
C SER A 176 -1.08 10.18 -7.05
N ALA A 177 -2.34 9.76 -6.90
CA ALA A 177 -2.96 9.55 -5.59
C ALA A 177 -2.23 8.43 -4.81
N PHE A 178 -1.87 7.35 -5.50
CA PHE A 178 -1.10 6.23 -4.97
C PHE A 178 0.19 6.70 -4.28
N HIS A 179 0.98 7.55 -4.97
CA HIS A 179 2.19 8.13 -4.38
C HIS A 179 1.89 8.96 -3.13
N ALA A 180 0.86 9.82 -3.18
CA ALA A 180 0.50 10.65 -2.03
C ALA A 180 0.11 9.83 -0.79
N ILE A 181 -0.60 8.71 -0.97
CA ILE A 181 -0.98 7.79 0.10
C ILE A 181 0.27 7.08 0.66
N VAL A 182 1.11 6.52 -0.22
CA VAL A 182 2.32 5.79 0.20
C VAL A 182 3.28 6.69 0.95
N VAL A 183 3.48 7.93 0.51
CA VAL A 183 4.33 8.91 1.21
C VAL A 183 3.78 9.26 2.60
N GLU A 184 2.46 9.34 2.78
CA GLU A 184 1.88 9.58 4.11
C GLU A 184 2.16 8.43 5.08
N LEU A 185 2.15 7.18 4.60
CA LEU A 185 2.55 6.02 5.40
C LEU A 185 4.05 6.06 5.75
N GLN A 186 4.90 6.40 4.77
CA GLN A 186 6.36 6.50 4.96
C GLN A 186 6.75 7.58 5.97
N LYS A 187 6.11 8.75 5.94
CA LYS A 187 6.31 9.83 6.93
C LYS A 187 6.04 9.42 8.38
N ARG A 188 5.30 8.34 8.57
CA ARG A 188 4.98 7.76 9.88
C ARG A 188 5.84 6.54 10.21
N GLY A 189 6.87 6.28 9.40
CA GLY A 189 7.78 5.15 9.57
C GLY A 189 7.13 3.79 9.26
N VAL A 190 6.01 3.75 8.53
CA VAL A 190 5.36 2.49 8.17
C VAL A 190 6.09 1.87 6.97
N PRO A 191 6.83 0.76 7.12
CA PRO A 191 7.51 0.11 6.01
C PRO A 191 6.52 -0.46 5.00
N GLY A 192 6.92 -0.50 3.73
CA GLY A 192 6.08 -0.99 2.64
C GLY A 192 6.77 -2.02 1.76
N VAL A 193 6.01 -3.04 1.34
CA VAL A 193 6.39 -3.94 0.25
C VAL A 193 5.56 -3.62 -0.98
N GLN A 194 6.22 -3.36 -2.11
CA GLN A 194 5.58 -3.06 -3.37
C GLN A 194 5.71 -4.24 -4.33
N LEU A 195 4.55 -4.77 -4.73
CA LEU A 195 4.41 -5.99 -5.50
C LEU A 195 4.28 -5.65 -6.98
N HIS A 196 5.18 -6.18 -7.78
CA HIS A 196 5.17 -6.12 -9.24
C HIS A 196 5.24 -7.53 -9.82
N GLY A 197 5.05 -7.62 -11.13
CA GLY A 197 5.13 -8.88 -11.81
C GLY A 197 5.68 -8.76 -13.21
N PHE A 198 6.44 -9.77 -13.61
CA PHE A 198 6.91 -9.94 -14.98
C PHE A 198 6.38 -11.23 -15.59
N ALA A 199 6.38 -11.29 -16.92
CA ALA A 199 6.02 -12.50 -17.63
C ALA A 199 7.13 -13.56 -17.53
N ASP A 200 6.75 -14.83 -17.38
CA ASP A 200 7.68 -15.94 -17.51
C ASP A 200 8.38 -15.85 -18.87
N SER A 201 9.70 -15.91 -18.88
CA SER A 201 10.47 -15.81 -20.12
C SER A 201 11.80 -16.54 -19.98
N SER A 202 12.21 -17.22 -21.05
CA SER A 202 13.47 -17.97 -21.07
C SER A 202 14.71 -17.08 -20.93
N ASP A 203 14.59 -15.79 -21.20
CA ASP A 203 15.66 -14.79 -21.04
C ASP A 203 15.77 -14.22 -19.62
N ARG A 204 14.78 -14.52 -18.75
CA ARG A 204 14.79 -14.15 -17.33
C ARG A 204 14.92 -15.42 -16.48
N PRO A 205 16.12 -15.75 -15.98
CA PRO A 205 16.35 -16.96 -15.21
C PRO A 205 15.90 -16.85 -13.75
N TRP A 206 15.11 -15.82 -13.40
CA TRP A 206 14.70 -15.51 -12.04
C TRP A 206 13.19 -15.69 -11.89
N ASP A 207 12.79 -16.19 -10.73
CA ASP A 207 11.39 -16.32 -10.33
C ASP A 207 10.98 -15.13 -9.43
N ALA A 208 11.97 -14.55 -8.73
CA ALA A 208 11.80 -13.32 -7.96
C ALA A 208 13.00 -12.37 -8.16
N VAL A 209 12.74 -11.06 -8.16
CA VAL A 209 13.77 -10.03 -7.93
C VAL A 209 13.39 -9.26 -6.68
N VAL A 210 14.29 -9.27 -5.69
CA VAL A 210 14.11 -8.58 -4.42
C VAL A 210 15.10 -7.43 -4.32
N SER A 211 14.60 -6.25 -3.99
CA SER A 211 15.37 -5.01 -3.93
C SER A 211 14.84 -4.08 -2.85
N THR A 212 15.69 -3.17 -2.37
CA THR A 212 15.32 -2.04 -1.51
C THR A 212 15.07 -0.75 -2.30
N GLY A 213 14.89 -0.86 -3.63
CA GLY A 213 14.56 0.24 -4.51
C GLY A 213 15.75 1.18 -4.72
N ALA A 214 15.68 2.38 -4.15
CA ALA A 214 16.74 3.39 -4.30
C ALA A 214 17.98 3.11 -3.43
N VAL A 215 17.79 2.40 -2.32
CA VAL A 215 18.86 2.01 -1.39
C VAL A 215 19.55 0.74 -1.90
N GLU A 216 20.88 0.70 -1.87
CA GLU A 216 21.68 -0.44 -2.38
C GLU A 216 21.95 -1.53 -1.34
N THR A 217 21.61 -1.30 -0.07
CA THR A 217 21.81 -2.25 1.03
C THR A 217 20.49 -2.85 1.50
N ALA A 218 20.52 -4.13 1.88
CA ALA A 218 19.36 -4.83 2.42
C ALA A 218 19.43 -4.98 3.96
N PRO A 219 18.38 -4.56 4.68
CA PRO A 219 18.17 -4.94 6.08
C PRO A 219 18.02 -6.46 6.25
N ALA A 220 18.25 -6.96 7.47
CA ALA A 220 18.26 -8.39 7.77
C ALA A 220 16.94 -9.08 7.42
N GLU A 221 15.81 -8.40 7.62
CA GLU A 221 14.48 -8.92 7.27
C GLU A 221 14.25 -9.04 5.74
N VAL A 222 14.91 -8.21 4.93
CA VAL A 222 14.85 -8.30 3.46
C VAL A 222 15.76 -9.40 2.96
N VAL A 223 16.90 -9.62 3.61
CA VAL A 223 17.77 -10.77 3.37
C VAL A 223 17.01 -12.06 3.70
N ALA A 224 16.35 -12.12 4.87
CA ALA A 224 15.56 -13.29 5.29
C ALA A 224 14.39 -13.59 4.34
N LEU A 225 13.74 -12.57 3.78
CA LEU A 225 12.74 -12.74 2.71
C LEU A 225 13.33 -13.45 1.49
N ALA A 226 14.47 -12.97 0.99
CA ALA A 226 15.12 -13.54 -0.19
C ALA A 226 15.71 -14.92 0.08
N ASP A 227 16.30 -15.16 1.25
CA ASP A 227 16.76 -16.48 1.70
C ASP A 227 15.61 -17.47 1.71
N ARG A 228 14.47 -17.10 2.29
CA ARG A 228 13.31 -17.99 2.35
C ARG A 228 12.76 -18.34 0.98
N MET A 229 12.63 -17.37 0.09
CA MET A 229 12.23 -17.63 -1.30
C MET A 229 13.20 -18.59 -2.01
N ASP A 230 14.51 -18.43 -1.80
CA ASP A 230 15.55 -19.29 -2.39
C ASP A 230 15.55 -20.71 -1.81
N ASP A 231 15.43 -20.83 -0.49
CA ASP A 231 15.34 -22.10 0.24
C ASP A 231 14.10 -22.92 -0.17
N ASP A 232 12.99 -22.24 -0.47
CA ASP A 232 11.76 -22.86 -0.98
C ASP A 232 11.83 -23.19 -2.49
N GLY A 233 12.95 -22.83 -3.14
CA GLY A 233 13.29 -23.25 -4.50
C GLY A 233 12.94 -22.24 -5.59
N LEU A 234 12.61 -21.00 -5.24
CA LEU A 234 12.49 -19.90 -6.21
C LEU A 234 13.88 -19.37 -6.56
N ARG A 235 14.16 -19.10 -7.84
CA ARG A 235 15.42 -18.46 -8.24
C ARG A 235 15.35 -16.98 -7.95
N VAL A 236 16.05 -16.52 -6.91
CA VAL A 236 15.99 -15.12 -6.46
C VAL A 236 17.17 -14.31 -6.97
N CYS A 237 16.89 -13.19 -7.63
CA CYS A 237 17.88 -12.14 -7.86
C CYS A 237 17.86 -11.14 -6.71
N ARG A 238 18.98 -11.01 -6.00
CA ARG A 238 19.17 -10.10 -4.87
C ARG A 238 19.86 -8.83 -5.36
N ALA A 239 19.13 -7.72 -5.45
CA ALA A 239 19.65 -6.48 -6.06
C ALA A 239 20.81 -5.83 -5.29
N TRP A 240 21.04 -6.22 -4.03
CA TRP A 240 22.20 -5.78 -3.24
C TRP A 240 23.46 -6.65 -3.45
N GLU A 241 23.36 -7.79 -4.12
CA GLU A 241 24.49 -8.70 -4.38
C GLU A 241 24.87 -8.74 -5.85
N ALA A 242 23.90 -8.53 -6.73
CA ALA A 242 24.06 -8.59 -8.18
C ALA A 242 23.21 -7.54 -8.88
N ARG A 243 23.57 -7.26 -10.14
CA ARG A 243 22.76 -6.42 -11.00
C ARG A 243 21.53 -7.21 -11.47
N CYS A 244 20.36 -6.81 -10.99
CA CYS A 244 19.10 -7.47 -11.33
C CYS A 244 18.31 -6.67 -12.36
N PRO A 245 17.62 -7.32 -13.31
CA PRO A 245 16.59 -6.64 -14.08
C PRO A 245 15.46 -6.21 -13.14
N LEU A 246 14.77 -5.11 -13.45
CA LEU A 246 13.57 -4.68 -12.71
C LEU A 246 13.79 -4.40 -11.20
N GLU A 247 15.01 -4.06 -10.80
CA GLU A 247 15.40 -3.75 -9.41
C GLU A 247 14.70 -2.51 -8.79
N GLY A 248 13.84 -1.79 -9.53
CA GLY A 248 13.03 -0.70 -8.98
C GLY A 248 13.81 0.57 -8.61
N ARG A 249 15.05 0.77 -9.07
CA ARG A 249 15.88 1.95 -8.71
C ARG A 249 15.31 3.31 -9.14
N SER A 250 14.44 3.31 -10.15
CA SER A 250 13.71 4.51 -10.61
C SER A 250 12.35 4.68 -9.95
N ASN A 251 11.93 3.74 -9.11
CA ASN A 251 10.64 3.75 -8.45
C ASN A 251 10.51 4.97 -7.54
N VAL A 252 9.47 5.78 -7.74
CA VAL A 252 9.35 7.05 -7.03
C VAL A 252 8.94 6.84 -5.56
N GLN A 253 8.22 5.77 -5.24
CA GLN A 253 7.88 5.43 -3.84
C GLN A 253 9.12 4.94 -3.08
N GLY A 254 10.00 4.17 -3.73
CA GLY A 254 11.28 3.76 -3.14
C GLY A 254 12.22 4.94 -2.85
N ARG A 255 12.29 5.91 -3.77
CA ARG A 255 13.04 7.16 -3.55
C ARG A 255 12.44 8.02 -2.45
N SER A 256 11.13 8.06 -2.32
CA SER A 256 10.48 8.74 -1.19
C SER A 256 10.76 8.02 0.13
N ALA A 257 10.74 6.69 0.15
CA ALA A 257 11.05 5.93 1.37
C ALA A 257 12.45 6.24 1.89
N GLU A 258 13.44 6.30 1.00
CA GLU A 258 14.81 6.70 1.34
C GLU A 258 14.86 8.10 1.97
N ARG A 259 14.16 9.08 1.39
CA ARG A 259 14.10 10.46 1.92
C ARG A 259 13.40 10.56 3.28
N GLU A 260 12.37 9.75 3.50
CA GLU A 260 11.60 9.72 4.74
C GLU A 260 12.19 8.74 5.78
N HIS A 261 13.33 8.10 5.47
CA HIS A 261 13.95 7.06 6.30
C HIS A 261 13.00 5.90 6.67
N ALA A 262 12.11 5.54 5.75
CA ALA A 262 11.17 4.44 5.90
C ALA A 262 11.63 3.20 5.14
N GLY A 263 11.27 2.01 5.64
CA GLY A 263 11.54 0.75 4.94
C GLY A 263 10.77 0.63 3.63
N PHE A 264 11.44 0.18 2.58
CA PHE A 264 10.82 -0.11 1.28
C PHE A 264 11.43 -1.37 0.67
N VAL A 265 10.56 -2.28 0.27
CA VAL A 265 10.93 -3.52 -0.42
C VAL A 265 10.21 -3.55 -1.76
N HIS A 266 10.95 -3.68 -2.84
CA HIS A 266 10.45 -3.87 -4.19
C HIS A 266 10.59 -5.35 -4.55
N VAL A 267 9.47 -5.98 -4.90
CA VAL A 267 9.43 -7.40 -5.25
C VAL A 267 8.79 -7.55 -6.61
N GLU A 268 9.55 -8.11 -7.54
CA GLU A 268 9.08 -8.49 -8.88
C GLU A 268 8.94 -10.01 -8.92
N LEU A 269 7.76 -10.53 -9.26
CA LEU A 269 7.50 -11.96 -9.30
C LEU A 269 7.17 -12.44 -10.72
N ALA A 270 7.77 -13.57 -11.09
CA ALA A 270 7.38 -14.35 -12.26
C ALA A 270 5.92 -14.82 -12.10
N ARG A 271 5.25 -15.09 -13.23
CA ARG A 271 3.80 -15.32 -13.20
C ARG A 271 3.43 -16.53 -12.36
N HIS A 272 4.20 -17.61 -12.44
CA HIS A 272 3.94 -18.83 -11.67
C HIS A 272 4.14 -18.67 -10.14
N ALA A 273 4.97 -17.71 -9.71
CA ALA A 273 5.23 -17.39 -8.30
C ALA A 273 4.21 -16.39 -7.69
N ARG A 274 3.18 -16.00 -8.46
CA ARG A 274 2.09 -15.13 -8.01
C ARG A 274 0.70 -15.57 -8.50
N ALA A 275 0.62 -16.62 -9.32
CA ALA A 275 -0.64 -17.10 -9.87
C ALA A 275 -1.28 -18.11 -8.90
N ASP A 276 -2.58 -17.94 -8.66
CA ASP A 276 -3.32 -18.67 -7.63
C ASP A 276 -3.13 -20.20 -7.68
N GLY A 277 -3.04 -20.79 -6.49
CA GLY A 277 -3.06 -22.25 -6.25
C GLY A 277 -1.77 -23.02 -6.59
N GLY A 278 -0.69 -22.35 -7.00
CA GLY A 278 0.61 -22.98 -7.27
C GLY A 278 1.51 -23.02 -6.03
N ARG A 279 2.33 -24.07 -5.90
CA ARG A 279 3.34 -24.21 -4.84
C ARG A 279 4.20 -22.95 -4.71
N ASP A 280 4.75 -22.49 -5.83
CA ASP A 280 5.65 -21.33 -5.89
C ASP A 280 4.96 -20.03 -5.44
N THR A 281 3.63 -19.94 -5.60
CA THR A 281 2.84 -18.80 -5.12
C THR A 281 2.59 -18.86 -3.61
N GLU A 282 2.37 -20.07 -3.07
CA GLU A 282 2.29 -20.27 -1.62
C GLU A 282 3.61 -19.91 -0.94
N GLU A 283 4.74 -20.36 -1.51
CA GLU A 283 6.09 -20.08 -1.01
C GLU A 283 6.40 -18.57 -1.04
N ALA A 284 6.12 -17.90 -2.16
CA ALA A 284 6.28 -16.44 -2.26
C ALA A 284 5.41 -15.69 -1.24
N ALA A 285 4.14 -16.09 -1.08
CA ALA A 285 3.23 -15.48 -0.12
C ALA A 285 3.66 -15.73 1.33
N GLU A 286 4.17 -16.92 1.66
CA GLU A 286 4.66 -17.25 2.99
C GLU A 286 5.94 -16.48 3.34
N ALA A 287 6.85 -16.31 2.38
CA ALA A 287 8.05 -15.50 2.54
C ALA A 287 7.72 -14.02 2.77
N LEU A 288 6.80 -13.46 1.97
CA LEU A 288 6.29 -12.10 2.16
C LEU A 288 5.53 -11.96 3.49
N GLY A 289 4.79 -12.97 3.92
CA GLY A 289 4.16 -13.05 5.24
C GLY A 289 5.20 -12.96 6.37
N GLY A 290 6.32 -13.68 6.23
CA GLY A 290 7.45 -13.61 7.16
C GLY A 290 8.04 -12.21 7.28
N LEU A 291 8.22 -11.50 6.15
CA LEU A 291 8.69 -10.11 6.14
C LEU A 291 7.77 -9.20 6.96
N VAL A 292 6.47 -9.21 6.67
CA VAL A 292 5.52 -8.31 7.34
C VAL A 292 5.27 -8.68 8.81
N ALA A 293 5.37 -9.97 9.15
CA ALA A 293 5.37 -10.43 10.53
C ALA A 293 6.60 -9.91 11.31
N GLY A 294 7.77 -9.88 10.68
CA GLY A 294 8.98 -9.27 11.23
C GLY A 294 8.79 -7.79 11.59
N TRP A 295 8.20 -7.01 10.69
CA TRP A 295 7.87 -5.60 10.94
C TRP A 295 6.85 -5.39 12.07
N ASN A 296 5.90 -6.33 12.24
CA ASN A 296 4.98 -6.29 13.37
C ASN A 296 5.70 -6.49 14.70
N ALA A 297 6.64 -7.44 14.78
CA ALA A 297 7.33 -7.80 16.01
C ALA A 297 8.41 -6.80 16.45
N GLY A 298 8.95 -6.00 15.51
CA GLY A 298 10.13 -5.16 15.73
C GLY A 298 9.90 -3.68 16.10
N GLY A 299 8.67 -3.23 16.36
CA GLY A 299 8.40 -1.82 16.68
C GLY A 299 7.56 -1.58 17.92
#